data_AF-A0A7R9WQF7-F1
#
_entry.id   AF-A0A7R9WQF7-F1
#
_cell.length_a   1.000
_cell.length_b   1.000
_cell.length_c   1.000
_cell.angle_alpha   90.00
_cell.angle_beta   90.00
_cell.angle_gamma   90.00
#
_symmetry.space_group_name_H-M   'P 1'
#
loop_
_entity.id
_entity.type
_entity.pdbx_description
1 polymer ?
#
loop_
_entity_poly.entity_id
_entity_poly.type
_entity_poly.pdbx_seq_one_letter_code
_entity_poly.pdbx_strand_id
1 'polypeptide(L)'
;GDIMNLVDFYTENEIAEEKEVGTKEVDGKEVPVMETSYPVTALGSGSLDQEMAEALYRQMVVGAFTNQGPQAARYEASRAKFGGILGLTSEKMEEINDNIGSTVYDNYVSRTMMTKGSLDQQDMMFLANIQGKLGLSSEQSEKFLMESQKKVLSEEINQLMDDPTPAGLKAFREKCNSMGMDLAEDIGVSTSRLVRMFESEIVPGLKSGEINVENNDILTEIQESLNLEPEECETMFENAVLKLAKSAFDLINNELMRGRDDSVVDPLKELVRYNLLMEGDLGLSVDEATGYQIFNIYDAFDHSGEDEETVELNKELLKTAMGIE
;
A
#
# COMPACT_ATOMS: atom_id res chain seq x y z
N GLY A 1 34.17 14.68 22.24
CA GLY A 1 35.23 14.86 23.26
C GLY A 1 34.61 14.77 24.63
N ASP A 2 33.82 15.79 24.99
CA ASP A 2 33.38 15.99 26.39
C ASP A 2 32.43 14.92 26.95
N ILE A 3 31.56 14.34 26.12
CA ILE A 3 30.67 13.22 26.50
C ILE A 3 31.48 12.00 26.97
N MET A 4 32.53 11.65 26.23
CA MET A 4 33.36 10.47 26.55
C MET A 4 34.20 10.70 27.79
N ASN A 5 34.71 11.92 27.98
CA ASN A 5 35.44 12.28 29.20
C ASN A 5 34.56 12.12 30.46
N LEU A 6 33.26 12.41 30.36
CA LEU A 6 32.33 12.21 31.47
C LEU A 6 32.11 10.72 31.76
N VAL A 7 31.92 9.90 30.72
CA VAL A 7 31.80 8.44 30.88
C VAL A 7 33.08 7.85 31.48
N ASP A 8 34.25 8.31 31.02
CA ASP A 8 35.54 7.88 31.54
C ASP A 8 35.67 8.25 33.02
N PHE A 9 35.34 9.49 33.41
CA PHE A 9 35.38 9.92 34.80
C PHE A 9 34.51 9.02 35.70
N TYR A 10 33.27 8.72 35.30
CA TYR A 10 32.40 7.85 36.09
C TYR A 10 32.90 6.39 36.14
N THR A 11 33.51 5.90 35.06
CA THR A 11 34.02 4.54 34.98
C THR A 11 35.32 4.37 35.77
N GLU A 12 36.27 5.29 35.62
CA GLU A 12 37.59 5.26 36.28
C GLU A 12 37.49 5.47 37.79
N ASN A 13 36.46 6.18 38.27
CA ASN A 13 36.22 6.41 39.69
C ASN A 13 35.21 5.43 40.30
N GLU A 14 34.81 4.38 39.58
CA GLU A 14 33.91 3.31 40.07
C GLU A 14 32.62 3.86 40.70
N ILE A 15 32.04 4.91 40.10
CA ILE A 15 30.86 5.60 40.65
C ILE A 15 29.59 4.76 40.50
N ALA A 16 29.56 3.81 39.57
CA ALA A 16 28.40 2.97 39.30
C ALA A 16 28.17 1.94 40.44
N GLU A 17 26.93 1.80 40.87
CA GLU A 17 26.50 0.82 41.89
C GLU A 17 25.57 -0.21 41.24
N GLU A 18 25.66 -1.48 41.63
CA GLU A 18 24.65 -2.47 41.26
C GLU A 18 23.50 -2.45 42.28
N LYS A 19 22.28 -2.19 41.79
CA LYS A 19 21.06 -2.22 42.60
C LYS A 19 20.16 -3.36 42.16
N GLU A 20 19.63 -4.09 43.12
CA GLU A 20 18.55 -5.05 42.87
C GLU A 20 17.25 -4.28 42.59
N VAL A 21 16.69 -4.48 41.40
CA VAL A 21 15.46 -3.81 40.94
C VAL A 21 14.25 -4.75 40.86
N GLY A 22 14.44 -6.04 41.10
CA GLY A 22 13.37 -7.04 41.13
C GLY A 22 13.89 -8.47 41.10
N THR A 23 13.00 -9.44 40.87
CA THR A 23 13.34 -10.85 40.67
C THR A 23 12.77 -11.36 39.34
N LYS A 24 13.48 -12.27 38.67
CA LYS A 24 13.01 -12.99 37.48
C LYS A 24 13.08 -14.50 37.69
N GLU A 25 12.15 -15.24 37.12
CA GLU A 25 12.15 -16.70 37.19
C GLU A 25 13.04 -17.30 36.10
N VAL A 26 14.05 -18.08 36.48
CA VAL A 26 14.91 -18.85 35.57
C VAL A 26 14.97 -20.28 36.10
N ASP A 27 14.56 -21.25 35.28
CA ASP A 27 14.52 -22.67 35.63
C ASP A 27 13.76 -22.99 36.95
N GLY A 28 12.66 -22.28 37.20
CA GLY A 28 11.83 -22.47 38.40
C GLY A 28 12.42 -21.86 39.68
N LYS A 29 13.40 -20.96 39.57
CA LYS A 29 13.99 -20.22 40.69
C LYS A 29 13.91 -18.72 40.46
N GLU A 30 13.47 -17.98 41.48
CA GLU A 30 13.56 -16.52 41.50
C GLU A 30 15.01 -16.09 41.67
N VAL A 31 15.51 -15.31 40.72
CA VAL A 31 16.86 -14.76 40.70
C VAL A 31 16.77 -13.23 40.69
N PRO A 32 17.53 -12.50 41.53
CA PRO A 32 17.50 -11.04 41.53
C PRO A 32 17.97 -10.47 40.18
N VAL A 33 17.26 -9.44 39.72
CA VAL A 33 17.61 -8.61 38.57
C VAL A 33 18.43 -7.44 39.10
N MET A 34 19.71 -7.41 38.74
CA MET A 34 20.63 -6.34 39.10
C MET A 34 20.68 -5.33 37.95
N GLU A 35 20.50 -4.05 38.25
CA GLU A 35 20.69 -2.93 37.33
C GLU A 35 21.81 -2.01 37.82
N THR A 36 22.56 -1.45 36.87
CA THR A 36 23.57 -0.44 37.16
C THR A 36 22.92 0.91 37.42
N SER A 37 23.07 1.42 38.64
CA SER A 37 22.59 2.72 39.09
C SER A 37 23.75 3.68 39.30
N TYR A 38 23.52 4.97 39.09
CA TYR A 38 24.50 6.03 39.36
C TYR A 38 24.00 6.88 40.54
N PRO A 39 24.75 6.96 41.66
CA PRO A 39 24.31 7.65 42.87
C PRO A 39 24.24 9.18 42.70
N VAL A 40 25.03 9.72 41.77
CA VAL A 40 24.97 11.12 41.35
C VAL A 40 24.67 11.15 39.86
N THR A 41 23.57 11.80 39.49
CA THR A 41 23.16 11.97 38.08
C THR A 41 23.00 13.45 37.75
N ALA A 42 23.08 13.80 36.47
CA ALA A 42 22.88 15.18 36.02
C ALA A 42 21.48 15.70 36.35
N LEU A 43 20.45 14.86 36.19
CA LEU A 43 19.07 15.15 36.60
C LEU A 43 18.91 15.19 38.12
N GLY A 44 19.45 14.19 38.84
CA GLY A 44 19.32 14.09 40.29
C GLY A 44 20.02 15.22 41.05
N SER A 45 21.06 15.81 40.46
CA SER A 45 21.73 17.00 41.00
C SER A 45 21.05 18.32 40.62
N GLY A 46 20.05 18.32 39.75
CA GLY A 46 19.44 19.52 39.17
C GLY A 46 20.37 20.29 38.24
N SER A 47 21.47 19.68 37.79
CA SER A 47 22.43 20.31 36.88
C SER A 47 21.90 20.42 35.45
N LEU A 48 20.96 19.55 35.09
CA LEU A 48 20.22 19.54 33.83
C LEU A 48 18.72 19.35 34.11
N ASP A 49 17.89 19.85 33.20
CA ASP A 49 16.49 19.43 33.11
C ASP A 49 16.33 18.20 32.21
N GLN A 50 15.12 17.62 32.24
CA GLN A 50 14.77 16.41 31.51
C GLN A 50 14.99 16.58 29.99
N GLU A 51 14.56 17.71 29.42
CA GLU A 51 14.64 17.98 27.99
C GLU A 51 16.10 18.04 27.50
N MET A 52 16.98 18.70 28.26
CA MET A 52 18.40 18.79 27.96
C MET A 52 19.09 17.43 28.11
N ALA A 53 18.74 16.64 29.12
CA ALA A 53 19.27 15.29 29.28
C ALA A 53 18.91 14.40 28.07
N GLU A 54 17.66 14.44 27.62
CA GLU A 54 17.21 13.72 26.43
C GLU A 54 17.94 14.19 25.16
N ALA A 55 18.12 15.49 24.99
CA ALA A 55 18.84 16.06 23.85
C ALA A 55 20.32 15.61 23.81
N LEU A 56 21.01 15.63 24.95
CA LEU A 56 22.39 15.14 25.07
C LEU A 56 22.49 13.65 24.76
N TYR A 57 21.54 12.85 25.27
CA TYR A 57 21.49 11.43 24.96
C TYR A 57 21.26 11.20 23.46
N ARG A 58 20.26 11.87 22.84
CA ARG A 58 20.04 11.85 21.38
C ARG A 58 21.30 12.20 20.61
N GLN A 59 22.02 13.24 21.01
CA GLN A 59 23.27 13.64 20.36
C GLN A 59 24.35 12.56 20.45
N MET A 60 24.45 11.86 21.59
CA MET A 60 25.36 10.73 21.73
C MET A 60 25.00 9.58 20.79
N VAL A 61 23.71 9.24 20.72
CA VAL A 61 23.19 8.21 19.81
C VAL A 61 23.53 8.55 18.36
N VAL A 62 23.17 9.75 17.90
CA VAL A 62 23.46 10.21 16.53
C VAL A 62 24.97 10.31 16.28
N GLY A 63 25.74 10.69 17.30
CA GLY A 63 27.21 10.67 17.27
C GLY A 63 27.79 9.28 17.02
N ALA A 64 27.16 8.21 17.53
CA ALA A 64 27.57 6.84 17.26
C ALA A 64 27.33 6.42 15.79
N PHE A 65 26.32 7.00 15.11
CA PHE A 65 26.05 6.76 13.69
C PHE A 65 26.99 7.52 12.76
N THR A 66 27.31 8.76 13.10
CA THR A 66 28.04 9.69 12.23
C THR A 66 29.56 9.48 12.28
N ASN A 67 30.09 8.98 13.40
CA ASN A 67 31.50 8.65 13.52
C ASN A 67 31.82 7.29 12.89
N GLN A 68 33.00 7.17 12.26
CA GLN A 68 33.53 5.92 11.74
C GLN A 68 34.76 5.47 12.55
N GLY A 69 35.00 4.15 12.61
CA GLY A 69 36.19 3.58 13.24
C GLY A 69 36.09 3.39 14.77
N PRO A 70 37.22 3.31 15.50
CA PRO A 70 37.26 2.93 16.91
C PRO A 70 36.43 3.82 17.85
N GLN A 71 36.23 5.09 17.48
CA GLN A 71 35.40 6.01 18.24
C GLN A 71 33.92 5.61 18.19
N ALA A 72 33.41 5.14 17.05
CA ALA A 72 32.01 4.72 16.92
C ALA A 72 31.66 3.59 17.90
N ALA A 73 32.51 2.54 17.94
CA ALA A 73 32.36 1.42 18.86
C ALA A 73 32.42 1.87 20.34
N ARG A 74 33.25 2.88 20.63
CA ARG A 74 33.36 3.44 21.98
C ARG A 74 32.10 4.19 22.41
N TYR A 75 31.52 4.98 21.50
CA TYR A 75 30.24 5.66 21.71
C TYR A 75 29.11 4.64 21.92
N GLU A 76 29.05 3.61 21.08
CA GLU A 76 28.04 2.55 21.17
C GLU A 76 28.10 1.80 22.50
N ALA A 77 29.30 1.37 22.92
CA ALA A 77 29.52 0.67 24.19
C ALA A 77 29.24 1.54 25.43
N SER A 78 29.26 2.87 25.29
CA SER A 78 29.11 3.81 26.39
C SER A 78 27.70 4.39 26.51
N ARG A 79 26.79 4.06 25.59
CA ARG A 79 25.45 4.64 25.49
C ARG A 79 24.62 4.42 26.74
N ALA A 80 24.51 3.17 27.20
CA ALA A 80 23.75 2.83 28.42
C ALA A 80 24.32 3.54 29.66
N LYS A 81 25.66 3.60 29.76
CA LYS A 81 26.35 4.30 30.86
C LYS A 81 26.03 5.79 30.85
N PHE A 82 26.13 6.44 29.68
CA PHE A 82 25.87 7.86 29.58
C PHE A 82 24.42 8.22 29.90
N GLY A 83 23.45 7.44 29.44
CA GLY A 83 22.05 7.65 29.83
C GLY A 83 21.82 7.52 31.33
N GLY A 84 22.45 6.52 31.98
CA GLY A 84 22.44 6.38 33.43
C GLY A 84 23.11 7.55 34.17
N ILE A 85 24.25 8.07 33.66
CA ILE A 85 24.93 9.26 34.21
C ILE A 85 24.06 10.51 34.10
N LEU A 86 23.33 10.66 32.99
CA LEU A 86 22.35 11.74 32.84
C LEU A 86 21.18 11.58 33.82
N GLY A 87 20.86 10.35 34.20
CA GLY A 87 19.75 10.00 35.08
C GLY A 87 18.49 9.59 34.32
N LEU A 88 18.62 9.21 33.04
CA LEU A 88 17.53 8.69 32.23
C LEU A 88 17.24 7.23 32.62
N THR A 89 15.95 6.87 32.69
CA THR A 89 15.52 5.48 32.89
C THR A 89 15.74 4.65 31.62
N SER A 90 15.78 3.33 31.78
CA SER A 90 15.85 2.39 30.65
C SER A 90 14.71 2.59 29.67
N GLU A 91 13.47 2.74 30.17
CA GLU A 91 12.28 3.05 29.37
C GLU A 91 12.46 4.34 28.56
N LYS A 92 13.01 5.40 29.17
CA LYS A 92 13.18 6.67 28.46
C LYS A 92 14.28 6.62 27.41
N MET A 93 15.36 5.87 27.68
CA MET A 93 16.40 5.60 26.69
C MET A 93 15.83 4.82 25.50
N GLU A 94 15.02 3.79 25.76
CA GLU A 94 14.34 3.01 24.72
C GLU A 94 13.40 3.87 23.88
N GLU A 95 12.56 4.70 24.51
CA GLU A 95 11.68 5.65 23.82
C GLU A 95 12.47 6.60 22.90
N ILE A 96 13.64 7.09 23.35
CA ILE A 96 14.50 7.93 22.51
C ILE A 96 15.05 7.14 21.32
N ASN A 97 15.47 5.89 21.56
CA ASN A 97 16.02 5.01 20.52
C ASN A 97 14.96 4.69 19.46
N ASP A 98 13.74 4.40 19.88
CA ASP A 98 12.59 4.15 19.02
C ASP A 98 12.26 5.37 18.16
N ASN A 99 12.23 6.56 18.75
CA ASN A 99 11.99 7.80 18.02
C ASN A 99 13.07 8.06 16.95
N ILE A 100 14.34 7.82 17.29
CA ILE A 100 15.44 7.94 16.32
C ILE A 100 15.30 6.86 15.23
N GLY A 101 15.00 5.62 15.62
CA GLY A 101 14.82 4.48 14.73
C GLY A 101 13.74 4.73 13.70
N SER A 102 12.53 5.06 14.15
CA SER A 102 11.40 5.42 13.30
C SER A 102 11.77 6.53 12.31
N THR A 103 12.42 7.61 12.78
CA THR A 103 12.83 8.72 11.90
C THR A 103 13.86 8.29 10.85
N VAL A 104 14.85 7.48 11.23
CA VAL A 104 15.91 7.02 10.32
C VAL A 104 15.34 6.05 9.28
N TYR A 105 14.49 5.12 9.71
CA TYR A 105 13.79 4.19 8.83
C TYR A 105 12.90 4.95 7.85
N ASP A 106 12.05 5.85 8.33
CA ASP A 106 11.13 6.65 7.50
C ASP A 106 11.89 7.43 6.41
N ASN A 107 12.93 8.16 6.80
CA ASN A 107 13.72 8.92 5.84
C ASN A 107 14.45 8.03 4.82
N TYR A 108 15.01 6.90 5.26
CA TYR A 108 15.77 6.00 4.38
C TYR A 108 14.85 5.25 3.42
N VAL A 109 13.80 4.62 3.95
CA VAL A 109 12.82 3.84 3.19
C VAL A 109 12.09 4.76 2.22
N SER A 110 11.59 5.92 2.68
CA SER A 110 10.91 6.87 1.81
C SER A 110 11.78 7.30 0.64
N ARG A 111 13.02 7.72 0.91
CA ARG A 111 13.95 8.14 -0.15
C ARG A 111 14.27 7.00 -1.10
N THR A 112 14.52 5.80 -0.58
CA THR A 112 14.91 4.65 -1.41
C THR A 112 13.75 4.20 -2.28
N MET A 113 12.54 4.08 -1.73
CA MET A 113 11.36 3.71 -2.49
C MET A 113 10.98 4.76 -3.53
N MET A 114 11.09 6.06 -3.22
CA MET A 114 10.83 7.14 -4.19
C MET A 114 11.85 7.17 -5.34
N THR A 115 13.07 6.66 -5.13
CA THR A 115 14.15 6.74 -6.14
C THR A 115 14.36 5.43 -6.91
N LYS A 116 14.31 4.28 -6.24
CA LYS A 116 14.50 2.95 -6.82
C LYS A 116 13.19 2.20 -7.08
N GLY A 117 12.11 2.55 -6.38
CA GLY A 117 10.84 1.81 -6.39
C GLY A 117 10.79 0.62 -5.42
N SER A 118 11.92 0.10 -4.96
CA SER A 118 11.98 -1.07 -4.05
C SER A 118 13.20 -1.02 -3.13
N LEU A 119 13.22 -1.93 -2.15
CA LEU A 119 14.36 -2.13 -1.23
C LEU A 119 15.13 -3.38 -1.66
N ASP A 120 16.44 -3.24 -1.88
CA ASP A 120 17.31 -4.35 -2.23
C ASP A 120 18.05 -4.94 -0.99
N GLN A 121 18.89 -5.96 -1.22
CA GLN A 121 19.64 -6.60 -0.14
C GLN A 121 20.58 -5.63 0.60
N GLN A 122 21.16 -4.65 -0.10
CA GLN A 122 22.05 -3.66 0.53
C GLN A 122 21.24 -2.71 1.41
N ASP A 123 20.05 -2.33 0.97
CA ASP A 123 19.11 -1.52 1.74
C ASP A 123 18.69 -2.25 3.02
N MET A 124 18.38 -3.55 2.93
CA MET A 124 18.04 -4.36 4.10
C MET A 124 19.22 -4.56 5.05
N MET A 125 20.44 -4.73 4.53
CA MET A 125 21.67 -4.78 5.35
C MET A 125 21.93 -3.45 6.07
N PHE A 126 21.63 -2.32 5.42
CA PHE A 126 21.73 -1.01 6.05
C PHE A 126 20.73 -0.89 7.22
N LEU A 127 19.46 -1.24 7.01
CA LEU A 127 18.44 -1.22 8.06
C LEU A 127 18.78 -2.14 9.23
N ALA A 128 19.30 -3.35 8.96
CA ALA A 128 19.78 -4.27 9.99
C ALA A 128 20.97 -3.70 10.80
N ASN A 129 21.84 -2.91 10.17
CA ASN A 129 22.90 -2.19 10.87
C ASN A 129 22.32 -1.12 11.81
N ILE A 130 21.31 -0.38 11.36
CA ILE A 130 20.60 0.60 12.19
C ILE A 130 19.93 -0.09 13.38
N GLN A 131 19.25 -1.22 13.16
CA GLN A 131 18.66 -2.04 14.23
C GLN A 131 19.70 -2.38 15.30
N GLY A 132 20.83 -2.96 14.90
CA GLY A 132 21.89 -3.36 15.83
C GLY A 132 22.45 -2.17 16.63
N LYS A 133 22.72 -1.05 15.94
CA LYS A 133 23.26 0.16 16.57
C LYS A 133 22.29 0.87 17.51
N LEU A 134 20.98 0.80 17.24
CA LEU A 134 19.96 1.37 18.11
C LEU A 134 19.54 0.45 19.26
N GLY A 135 19.94 -0.83 19.20
CA GLY A 135 19.47 -1.83 20.16
C GLY A 135 17.98 -2.13 20.00
N LEU A 136 17.43 -1.98 18.79
CA LEU A 136 16.03 -2.25 18.51
C LEU A 136 15.78 -3.76 18.48
N SER A 137 14.64 -4.17 19.00
CA SER A 137 14.12 -5.52 18.77
C SER A 137 13.81 -5.74 17.28
N SER A 138 13.73 -6.99 16.87
CA SER A 138 13.31 -7.33 15.50
C SER A 138 11.90 -6.83 15.22
N GLU A 139 11.00 -6.90 16.20
CA GLU A 139 9.61 -6.42 16.10
C GLU A 139 9.53 -4.91 15.90
N GLN A 140 10.31 -4.12 16.66
CA GLN A 140 10.41 -2.66 16.46
C GLN A 140 10.92 -2.32 15.05
N SER A 141 11.93 -3.06 14.58
CA SER A 141 12.54 -2.82 13.28
C SER A 141 11.59 -3.14 12.12
N GLU A 142 10.87 -4.26 12.21
CA GLU A 142 9.84 -4.67 11.27
C GLU A 142 8.69 -3.66 11.24
N LYS A 143 8.23 -3.22 12.42
CA LYS A 143 7.20 -2.19 12.54
C LYS A 143 7.62 -0.89 11.85
N PHE A 144 8.83 -0.38 12.10
CA PHE A 144 9.29 0.85 11.47
C PHE A 144 9.43 0.73 9.96
N LEU A 145 9.92 -0.41 9.48
CA LEU A 145 9.99 -0.69 8.04
C LEU A 145 8.59 -0.65 7.42
N MET A 146 7.65 -1.38 8.02
CA MET A 146 6.29 -1.48 7.53
C MET A 146 5.56 -0.13 7.56
N GLU A 147 5.66 0.63 8.65
CA GLU A 147 5.07 1.97 8.76
C GLU A 147 5.61 2.92 7.68
N SER A 148 6.92 2.85 7.42
CA SER A 148 7.56 3.69 6.40
C SER A 148 7.11 3.30 4.98
N GLN A 149 7.06 2.01 4.68
CA GLN A 149 6.57 1.50 3.39
C GLN A 149 5.09 1.87 3.16
N LYS A 150 4.24 1.68 4.19
CA LYS A 150 2.83 2.06 4.17
C LYS A 150 2.66 3.54 3.81
N LYS A 151 3.38 4.42 4.50
CA LYS A 151 3.33 5.87 4.23
C LYS A 151 3.68 6.21 2.78
N VAL A 152 4.75 5.64 2.23
CA VAL A 152 5.14 5.88 0.83
C VAL A 152 4.07 5.39 -0.14
N LEU A 153 3.56 4.19 0.06
CA LEU A 153 2.54 3.60 -0.80
C LEU A 153 1.22 4.36 -0.72
N SER A 154 0.84 4.86 0.46
CA SER A 154 -0.33 5.72 0.64
C SER A 154 -0.16 7.05 -0.13
N GLU A 155 1.02 7.65 -0.14
CA GLU A 155 1.30 8.85 -0.96
C GLU A 155 1.26 8.54 -2.46
N GLU A 156 1.83 7.41 -2.88
CA GLU A 156 1.89 6.97 -4.27
C GLU A 156 0.50 6.67 -4.84
N ILE A 157 -0.36 5.95 -4.10
CA ILE A 157 -1.73 5.70 -4.55
C ILE A 157 -2.55 6.98 -4.63
N ASN A 158 -2.33 7.94 -3.73
CA ASN A 158 -3.02 9.24 -3.82
C ASN A 158 -2.69 9.97 -5.12
N GLN A 159 -1.41 9.96 -5.54
CA GLN A 159 -0.99 10.56 -6.81
C GLN A 159 -1.52 9.76 -8.01
N LEU A 160 -1.44 8.43 -7.95
CA LEU A 160 -1.92 7.55 -9.02
C LEU A 160 -3.43 7.69 -9.25
N MET A 161 -4.21 7.92 -8.20
CA MET A 161 -5.67 8.06 -8.30
C MET A 161 -6.13 9.43 -8.83
N ASP A 162 -5.24 10.40 -8.98
CA ASP A 162 -5.55 11.65 -9.69
C ASP A 162 -5.71 11.41 -11.20
N ASP A 163 -4.88 10.54 -11.78
CA ASP A 163 -4.95 10.10 -13.18
C ASP A 163 -4.68 8.58 -13.30
N PRO A 164 -5.67 7.73 -12.95
CA PRO A 164 -5.47 6.30 -12.89
C PRO A 164 -5.30 5.71 -14.29
N THR A 165 -4.21 4.95 -14.48
CA THR A 165 -3.97 4.18 -15.70
C THR A 165 -3.94 2.68 -15.35
N PRO A 166 -4.43 1.79 -16.24
CA PRO A 166 -4.42 0.35 -15.98
C PRO A 166 -3.02 -0.18 -15.64
N ALA A 167 -2.01 0.22 -16.42
CA ALA A 167 -0.63 -0.19 -16.21
C ALA A 167 -0.07 0.32 -14.88
N GLY A 168 -0.39 1.57 -14.49
CA GLY A 168 0.03 2.14 -13.22
C GLY A 168 -0.63 1.44 -12.02
N LEU A 169 -1.92 1.14 -12.12
CA LEU A 169 -2.67 0.40 -11.10
C LEU A 169 -2.15 -1.01 -10.92
N LYS A 170 -1.95 -1.76 -12.00
CA LYS A 170 -1.35 -3.09 -11.97
C LYS A 170 0.04 -3.08 -11.32
N ALA A 171 0.92 -2.18 -11.76
CA ALA A 171 2.26 -2.05 -11.18
C ALA A 171 2.22 -1.71 -9.68
N PHE A 172 1.28 -0.87 -9.26
CA PHE A 172 1.07 -0.54 -7.85
C PHE A 172 0.57 -1.75 -7.04
N ARG A 173 -0.43 -2.49 -7.54
CA ARG A 173 -0.93 -3.72 -6.90
C ARG A 173 0.16 -4.77 -6.76
N GLU A 174 0.91 -5.04 -7.84
CA GLU A 174 2.04 -5.99 -7.83
C GLU A 174 3.11 -5.58 -6.80
N LYS A 175 3.39 -4.28 -6.69
CA LYS A 175 4.31 -3.73 -5.68
C LYS A 175 3.80 -3.99 -4.27
N CYS A 176 2.54 -3.69 -3.96
CA CYS A 176 1.92 -3.98 -2.66
C CYS A 176 1.95 -5.48 -2.33
N ASN A 177 1.57 -6.34 -3.29
CA ASN A 177 1.58 -7.78 -3.12
C ASN A 177 2.98 -8.34 -2.86
N SER A 178 4.00 -7.82 -3.55
CA SER A 178 5.40 -8.23 -3.32
C SER A 178 5.90 -7.89 -1.91
N MET A 179 5.29 -6.90 -1.25
CA MET A 179 5.58 -6.49 0.12
C MET A 179 4.63 -7.14 1.13
N GLY A 180 3.69 -7.96 0.68
CA GLY A 180 2.66 -8.59 1.52
C GLY A 180 1.72 -7.58 2.18
N MET A 181 1.44 -6.45 1.50
CA MET A 181 0.57 -5.39 2.02
C MET A 181 -0.81 -5.44 1.42
N ASP A 182 -1.83 -5.39 2.28
CA ASP A 182 -3.22 -5.30 1.88
C ASP A 182 -3.62 -3.85 1.54
N LEU A 183 -4.28 -3.66 0.40
CA LEU A 183 -4.63 -2.31 -0.06
C LEU A 183 -5.63 -1.60 0.88
N ALA A 184 -6.58 -2.33 1.45
CA ALA A 184 -7.59 -1.76 2.33
C ALA A 184 -7.06 -1.62 3.77
N GLU A 185 -6.53 -2.69 4.35
CA GLU A 185 -6.13 -2.77 5.76
C GLU A 185 -4.80 -2.07 6.03
N ASP A 186 -3.81 -2.22 5.15
CA ASP A 186 -2.46 -1.70 5.35
C ASP A 186 -2.26 -0.32 4.75
N ILE A 187 -2.71 -0.11 3.50
CA ILE A 187 -2.48 1.14 2.76
C ILE A 187 -3.61 2.16 3.02
N GLY A 188 -4.79 1.70 3.47
CA GLY A 188 -5.94 2.54 3.75
C GLY A 188 -6.71 2.98 2.49
N VAL A 189 -6.70 2.16 1.43
CA VAL A 189 -7.50 2.42 0.23
C VAL A 189 -8.97 2.14 0.52
N SER A 190 -9.81 3.17 0.37
CA SER A 190 -11.25 3.04 0.61
C SER A 190 -11.91 2.12 -0.43
N THR A 191 -13.03 1.47 -0.07
CA THR A 191 -13.83 0.65 -0.99
C THR A 191 -14.18 1.39 -2.29
N SER A 192 -14.55 2.68 -2.20
CA SER A 192 -14.84 3.51 -3.38
C SER A 192 -13.63 3.69 -4.31
N ARG A 193 -12.41 3.71 -3.77
CA ARG A 193 -11.19 3.77 -4.56
C ARG A 193 -10.87 2.42 -5.16
N LEU A 194 -11.05 1.31 -4.42
CA LEU A 194 -10.92 -0.04 -4.96
C LEU A 194 -11.84 -0.27 -6.15
N VAL A 195 -13.12 0.13 -6.06
CA VAL A 195 -14.07 0.10 -7.18
C VAL A 195 -13.54 0.89 -8.37
N ARG A 196 -13.00 2.09 -8.14
CA ARG A 196 -12.44 2.92 -9.22
C ARG A 196 -11.17 2.31 -9.83
N MET A 197 -10.32 1.67 -9.03
CA MET A 197 -9.14 0.94 -9.52
C MET A 197 -9.59 -0.23 -10.41
N PHE A 198 -10.51 -1.05 -9.89
CA PHE A 198 -11.13 -2.16 -10.60
C PHE A 198 -11.73 -1.72 -11.94
N GLU A 199 -12.65 -0.75 -11.94
CA GLU A 199 -13.26 -0.19 -13.16
C GLU A 199 -12.20 0.29 -14.16
N SER A 200 -11.16 0.98 -13.68
CA SER A 200 -10.12 1.52 -14.56
C SER A 200 -9.33 0.43 -15.27
N GLU A 201 -9.16 -0.74 -14.64
CA GLU A 201 -8.42 -1.87 -15.21
C GLU A 201 -9.29 -2.75 -16.13
N ILE A 202 -10.58 -2.97 -15.80
CA ILE A 202 -11.45 -3.84 -16.62
C ILE A 202 -12.04 -3.14 -17.85
N VAL A 203 -12.32 -1.83 -17.77
CA VAL A 203 -13.03 -1.10 -18.85
C VAL A 203 -12.31 -1.18 -20.20
N PRO A 204 -10.97 -1.02 -20.28
CA PRO A 204 -10.26 -1.19 -21.55
C PRO A 204 -10.42 -2.61 -22.14
N GLY A 205 -10.35 -3.65 -21.31
CA GLY A 205 -10.54 -5.04 -21.73
C GLY A 205 -11.97 -5.33 -22.19
N LEU A 206 -12.96 -4.75 -21.52
CA LEU A 206 -14.36 -4.80 -21.92
C LEU A 206 -14.63 -4.08 -23.25
N LYS A 207 -13.96 -2.95 -23.51
CA LYS A 207 -14.08 -2.20 -24.77
C LYS A 207 -13.38 -2.89 -25.94
N SER A 208 -12.22 -3.49 -25.70
CA SER A 208 -11.48 -4.22 -26.74
C SER A 208 -12.11 -5.58 -27.07
N GLY A 209 -12.89 -6.14 -26.14
CA GLY A 209 -13.44 -7.50 -26.22
C GLY A 209 -12.46 -8.58 -25.73
N GLU A 210 -11.34 -8.17 -25.12
CA GLU A 210 -10.38 -9.08 -24.48
C GLU A 210 -11.01 -9.80 -23.28
N ILE A 211 -11.86 -9.10 -22.53
CA ILE A 211 -12.72 -9.68 -21.50
C ILE A 211 -14.05 -10.07 -22.14
N ASN A 212 -14.37 -11.36 -22.12
CA ASN A 212 -15.59 -11.92 -22.68
C ASN A 212 -15.99 -13.21 -21.92
N VAL A 213 -17.08 -13.86 -22.34
CA VAL A 213 -17.63 -15.06 -21.68
C VAL A 213 -16.63 -16.22 -21.65
N GLU A 214 -15.71 -16.29 -22.63
CA GLU A 214 -14.71 -17.35 -22.75
C GLU A 214 -13.38 -17.00 -22.08
N ASN A 215 -13.10 -15.72 -21.87
CA ASN A 215 -11.84 -15.22 -21.32
C ASN A 215 -12.07 -14.19 -20.21
N ASN A 216 -11.88 -14.64 -18.96
CA ASN A 216 -12.02 -13.83 -17.74
C ASN A 216 -10.75 -13.81 -16.88
N ASP A 217 -9.60 -14.26 -17.40
CA ASP A 217 -8.34 -14.36 -16.65
C ASP A 217 -7.92 -13.03 -16.00
N ILE A 218 -8.10 -11.93 -16.73
CA ILE A 218 -7.80 -10.56 -16.26
C ILE A 218 -8.68 -10.19 -15.06
N LEU A 219 -9.95 -10.58 -15.10
CA LEU A 219 -10.89 -10.30 -14.03
C LEU A 219 -10.49 -11.03 -12.75
N THR A 220 -10.12 -12.31 -12.86
CA THR A 220 -9.63 -13.10 -11.72
C THR A 220 -8.33 -12.54 -11.15
N GLU A 221 -7.36 -12.15 -12.01
CA GLU A 221 -6.11 -11.52 -11.56
C GLU A 221 -6.38 -10.23 -10.75
N ILE A 222 -7.26 -9.37 -11.26
CA ILE A 222 -7.61 -8.11 -10.60
C ILE A 222 -8.36 -8.38 -9.29
N GLN A 223 -9.29 -9.35 -9.28
CA GLN A 223 -10.02 -9.71 -8.06
C GLN A 223 -9.09 -10.18 -6.94
N GLU A 224 -8.22 -11.15 -7.22
CA GLU A 224 -7.31 -11.74 -6.22
C GLU A 224 -6.36 -10.68 -5.65
N SER A 225 -5.84 -9.81 -6.51
CA SER A 225 -4.86 -8.80 -6.14
C SER A 225 -5.44 -7.57 -5.46
N LEU A 226 -6.72 -7.26 -5.68
CA LEU A 226 -7.46 -6.27 -4.90
C LEU A 226 -8.02 -6.87 -3.61
N ASN A 227 -7.84 -8.18 -3.39
CA ASN A 227 -8.38 -8.94 -2.27
C ASN A 227 -9.90 -8.76 -2.12
N LEU A 228 -10.62 -8.80 -3.26
CA LEU A 228 -12.07 -8.63 -3.31
C LEU A 228 -12.78 -9.97 -3.17
N GLU A 229 -13.85 -9.97 -2.37
CA GLU A 229 -14.75 -11.12 -2.30
C GLU A 229 -15.45 -11.34 -3.66
N PRO A 230 -15.72 -12.59 -4.07
CA PRO A 230 -16.32 -12.89 -5.37
C PRO A 230 -17.64 -12.13 -5.62
N GLU A 231 -18.52 -12.06 -4.61
CA GLU A 231 -19.81 -11.37 -4.72
C GLU A 231 -19.66 -9.86 -4.92
N GLU A 232 -18.66 -9.24 -4.28
CA GLU A 232 -18.36 -7.82 -4.45
C GLU A 232 -17.78 -7.55 -5.84
N CYS A 233 -16.87 -8.42 -6.31
CA CYS A 233 -16.29 -8.36 -7.64
C CYS A 233 -17.35 -8.48 -8.74
N GLU A 234 -18.27 -9.44 -8.62
CA GLU A 234 -19.40 -9.65 -9.53
C GLU A 234 -20.28 -8.40 -9.58
N THR A 235 -20.66 -7.87 -8.41
CA THR A 235 -21.44 -6.63 -8.33
C THR A 235 -20.72 -5.44 -8.98
N MET A 236 -19.41 -5.29 -8.78
CA MET A 236 -18.62 -4.22 -9.42
C MET A 236 -18.56 -4.41 -10.94
N PHE A 237 -18.39 -5.64 -11.41
CA PHE A 237 -18.34 -6.00 -12.82
C PHE A 237 -19.66 -5.68 -13.52
N GLU A 238 -20.79 -6.15 -12.98
CA GLU A 238 -22.13 -5.88 -13.52
C GLU A 238 -22.39 -4.38 -13.64
N ASN A 239 -22.10 -3.62 -12.58
CA ASN A 239 -22.27 -2.17 -12.59
C ASN A 239 -21.42 -1.48 -13.66
N ALA A 240 -20.18 -1.94 -13.88
CA ALA A 240 -19.30 -1.42 -14.92
C ALA A 240 -19.87 -1.72 -16.33
N VAL A 241 -20.33 -2.95 -16.56
CA VAL A 241 -20.94 -3.37 -17.83
C VAL A 241 -22.20 -2.57 -18.12
N LEU A 242 -23.12 -2.43 -17.16
CA LEU A 242 -24.35 -1.66 -17.31
C LEU A 242 -24.09 -0.18 -17.62
N LYS A 243 -23.09 0.42 -16.97
CA LYS A 243 -22.67 1.82 -17.22
C LYS A 243 -22.09 2.00 -18.61
N LEU A 244 -21.30 1.03 -19.09
CA LEU A 244 -20.75 1.04 -20.45
C LEU A 244 -21.85 0.82 -21.49
N ALA A 245 -22.76 -0.13 -21.27
CA ALA A 245 -23.90 -0.41 -22.13
C ALA A 245 -24.80 0.81 -22.28
N LYS A 246 -25.13 1.49 -21.18
CA LYS A 246 -25.87 2.75 -21.22
C LYS A 246 -25.14 3.83 -22.00
N SER A 247 -23.83 3.97 -21.80
CA SER A 247 -23.02 4.96 -22.52
C SER A 247 -22.98 4.68 -24.03
N ALA A 248 -22.82 3.41 -24.42
CA ALA A 248 -22.87 2.97 -25.81
C ALA A 248 -24.26 3.23 -26.43
N PHE A 249 -25.33 2.88 -25.72
CA PHE A 249 -26.69 3.17 -26.13
C PHE A 249 -26.96 4.66 -26.32
N ASP A 250 -26.54 5.50 -25.37
CA ASP A 250 -26.70 6.96 -25.47
C ASP A 250 -25.96 7.51 -26.70
N LEU A 251 -24.77 6.97 -27.04
CA LEU A 251 -24.04 7.34 -28.26
C LEU A 251 -24.82 6.92 -29.51
N ILE A 252 -25.32 5.68 -29.56
CA ILE A 252 -26.12 5.17 -30.67
C ILE A 252 -27.34 6.07 -30.89
N ASN A 253 -28.13 6.32 -29.85
CA ASN A 253 -29.33 7.14 -29.92
C ASN A 253 -29.02 8.57 -30.43
N ASN A 254 -27.94 9.18 -29.94
CA ASN A 254 -27.50 10.49 -30.41
C ASN A 254 -27.10 10.51 -31.90
N GLU A 255 -26.48 9.44 -32.40
CA GLU A 255 -26.08 9.33 -33.80
C GLU A 255 -27.28 9.04 -34.73
N LEU A 256 -28.22 8.20 -34.29
CA LEU A 256 -29.48 7.94 -35.01
C LEU A 256 -30.32 9.21 -35.12
N MET A 257 -30.43 10.00 -34.05
CA MET A 257 -31.12 11.30 -34.06
C MET A 257 -30.47 12.32 -35.00
N ARG A 258 -29.18 12.13 -35.36
CA ARG A 258 -28.46 12.94 -36.35
C ARG A 258 -28.53 12.36 -37.76
N GLY A 259 -29.16 11.19 -37.94
CA GLY A 259 -29.24 10.46 -39.22
C GLY A 259 -27.88 9.95 -39.69
N ARG A 260 -26.96 9.64 -38.76
CA ARG A 260 -25.61 9.14 -39.06
C ARG A 260 -25.49 7.66 -38.74
N ASP A 261 -26.22 6.84 -39.48
CA ASP A 261 -26.31 5.40 -39.27
C ASP A 261 -24.93 4.71 -39.39
N ASP A 262 -24.05 5.20 -40.28
CA ASP A 262 -22.68 4.68 -40.43
C ASP A 262 -21.83 4.83 -39.15
N SER A 263 -22.11 5.84 -38.32
CA SER A 263 -21.39 6.09 -37.05
C SER A 263 -21.84 5.20 -35.90
N VAL A 264 -22.90 4.41 -36.09
CA VAL A 264 -23.51 3.54 -35.06
C VAL A 264 -22.82 2.19 -34.97
N VAL A 265 -22.05 1.80 -35.99
CA VAL A 265 -21.48 0.45 -36.13
C VAL A 265 -20.62 0.04 -34.93
N ASP A 266 -19.63 0.85 -34.56
CA ASP A 266 -18.70 0.51 -33.47
C ASP A 266 -19.38 0.52 -32.08
N PRO A 267 -20.18 1.56 -31.71
CA PRO A 267 -20.96 1.54 -30.47
C PRO A 267 -21.96 0.38 -30.39
N LEU A 268 -22.53 -0.05 -31.52
CA LEU A 268 -23.46 -1.18 -31.56
C LEU A 268 -22.74 -2.51 -31.34
N LYS A 269 -21.53 -2.69 -31.89
CA LYS A 269 -20.67 -3.84 -31.58
C LYS A 269 -20.29 -3.88 -30.08
N GLU A 270 -19.98 -2.73 -29.49
CA GLU A 270 -19.78 -2.61 -28.04
C GLU A 270 -21.03 -3.04 -27.27
N LEU A 271 -22.20 -2.52 -27.63
CA LEU A 271 -23.46 -2.83 -26.97
C LEU A 271 -23.79 -4.33 -27.04
N VAL A 272 -23.61 -4.97 -28.20
CA VAL A 272 -23.83 -6.42 -28.37
C VAL A 272 -22.90 -7.23 -27.47
N ARG A 273 -21.63 -6.85 -27.34
CA ARG A 273 -20.70 -7.52 -26.41
C ARG A 273 -21.14 -7.41 -24.96
N TYR A 274 -21.58 -6.23 -24.53
CA TYR A 274 -22.10 -6.05 -23.17
C TYR A 274 -23.39 -6.85 -22.95
N ASN A 275 -24.20 -7.00 -24.00
CA ASN A 275 -25.42 -7.76 -23.96
C ASN A 275 -25.19 -9.27 -23.75
N LEU A 276 -24.17 -9.82 -24.41
CA LEU A 276 -23.70 -11.19 -24.19
C LEU A 276 -23.27 -11.42 -22.74
N LEU A 277 -22.58 -10.45 -22.13
CA LEU A 277 -22.10 -10.56 -20.74
C LEU A 277 -23.23 -10.50 -19.70
N MET A 278 -24.33 -9.83 -20.02
CA MET A 278 -25.49 -9.66 -19.11
C MET A 278 -26.69 -10.52 -19.51
N GLU A 279 -26.52 -11.46 -20.44
CA GLU A 279 -27.57 -12.36 -20.93
C GLU A 279 -28.88 -11.64 -21.36
N GLY A 280 -28.80 -10.44 -21.93
CA GLY A 280 -29.99 -9.67 -22.33
C GLY A 280 -30.43 -8.58 -21.37
N ASP A 281 -30.04 -8.64 -20.09
CA ASP A 281 -30.51 -7.70 -19.06
C ASP A 281 -29.59 -6.48 -18.92
N LEU A 282 -29.74 -5.53 -19.84
CA LEU A 282 -28.97 -4.27 -19.81
C LEU A 282 -29.69 -3.14 -19.05
N GLY A 283 -30.91 -3.37 -18.53
CA GLY A 283 -31.68 -2.34 -17.83
C GLY A 283 -31.95 -1.06 -18.63
N LEU A 284 -31.91 -1.14 -19.96
CA LEU A 284 -32.09 0.01 -20.86
C LEU A 284 -33.57 0.37 -21.03
N SER A 285 -33.86 1.65 -21.18
CA SER A 285 -35.19 2.14 -21.56
C SER A 285 -35.13 2.59 -23.02
N VAL A 286 -35.70 1.77 -23.91
CA VAL A 286 -35.67 1.96 -25.35
C VAL A 286 -37.11 2.08 -25.84
N ASP A 287 -37.41 3.08 -26.67
CA ASP A 287 -38.70 3.12 -27.37
C ASP A 287 -38.69 2.16 -28.56
N GLU A 288 -39.86 1.61 -28.88
CA GLU A 288 -40.02 0.57 -29.90
C GLU A 288 -39.44 0.97 -31.27
N ALA A 289 -39.60 2.23 -31.68
CA ALA A 289 -39.09 2.70 -32.98
C ALA A 289 -37.56 2.71 -33.03
N THR A 290 -36.92 3.23 -31.99
CA THR A 290 -35.46 3.20 -31.84
C THR A 290 -34.94 1.76 -31.75
N GLY A 291 -35.63 0.88 -31.01
CA GLY A 291 -35.27 -0.53 -30.88
C GLY A 291 -35.24 -1.26 -32.22
N TYR A 292 -36.29 -1.12 -33.04
CA TYR A 292 -36.31 -1.69 -34.39
C TYR A 292 -35.25 -1.09 -35.31
N GLN A 293 -34.98 0.22 -35.20
CA GLN A 293 -33.95 0.86 -36.01
C GLN A 293 -32.56 0.30 -35.69
N ILE A 294 -32.23 0.15 -34.40
CA ILE A 294 -30.97 -0.45 -33.95
C ILE A 294 -30.84 -1.90 -34.44
N PHE A 295 -31.91 -2.70 -34.29
CA PHE A 295 -31.92 -4.09 -34.74
C PHE A 295 -31.68 -4.21 -36.25
N ASN A 296 -32.37 -3.40 -37.06
CA ASN A 296 -32.23 -3.42 -38.51
C ASN A 296 -30.82 -3.02 -38.96
N ILE A 297 -30.18 -2.09 -38.25
CA ILE A 297 -28.79 -1.70 -38.52
C ILE A 297 -27.86 -2.89 -38.26
N TYR A 298 -28.04 -3.60 -37.13
CA TYR A 298 -27.24 -4.79 -36.82
C TYR A 298 -27.47 -5.95 -37.80
N ASP A 299 -28.73 -6.21 -38.19
CA ASP A 299 -29.07 -7.27 -39.15
C ASP A 299 -28.46 -6.99 -40.54
N ALA A 300 -28.29 -5.72 -40.89
CA ALA A 300 -27.63 -5.29 -42.13
C ALA A 300 -26.10 -5.31 -42.08
N PHE A 301 -25.48 -5.65 -40.94
CA PHE A 301 -24.02 -5.74 -40.85
C PHE A 301 -23.46 -6.87 -41.73
N ASP A 302 -22.23 -6.66 -42.19
CA ASP A 302 -21.44 -7.72 -42.79
C ASP A 302 -20.85 -8.60 -41.68
N HIS A 303 -21.52 -9.73 -41.41
CA HIS A 303 -21.11 -10.76 -40.46
C HIS A 303 -20.16 -11.80 -41.10
N SER A 304 -19.55 -11.49 -42.25
CA SER A 304 -18.66 -12.45 -42.91
C SER A 304 -17.46 -12.82 -42.03
N GLY A 305 -17.35 -14.11 -41.74
CA GLY A 305 -16.29 -14.65 -40.88
C GLY A 305 -16.70 -14.86 -39.42
N GLU A 306 -17.91 -14.45 -39.03
CA GLU A 306 -18.53 -14.85 -37.75
C GLU A 306 -19.35 -16.13 -37.93
N ASP A 307 -19.50 -16.87 -36.83
CA ASP A 307 -20.30 -18.09 -36.80
C ASP A 307 -21.81 -17.76 -36.80
N GLU A 308 -22.60 -18.52 -37.57
CA GLU A 308 -24.02 -18.25 -37.79
C GLU A 308 -24.84 -18.41 -36.49
N GLU A 309 -24.48 -19.36 -35.61
CA GLU A 309 -25.15 -19.53 -34.32
C GLU A 309 -24.86 -18.34 -33.40
N THR A 310 -23.64 -17.81 -33.44
CA THR A 310 -23.24 -16.63 -32.66
C THR A 310 -24.00 -15.37 -33.12
N VAL A 311 -24.14 -15.18 -34.43
CA VAL A 311 -24.88 -14.04 -35.00
C VAL A 311 -26.36 -14.10 -34.63
N GLU A 312 -26.99 -15.28 -34.72
CA GLU A 312 -28.40 -15.43 -34.33
C GLU A 312 -28.61 -15.26 -32.82
N LEU A 313 -27.72 -15.80 -31.99
CA LEU A 313 -27.73 -15.54 -30.54
C LEU A 313 -27.63 -14.04 -30.23
N ASN A 314 -26.73 -13.32 -30.89
CA ASN A 314 -26.57 -11.88 -30.70
C ASN A 314 -27.83 -11.10 -31.10
N LYS A 315 -28.51 -11.51 -32.17
CA LYS A 315 -29.79 -10.93 -32.59
C LYS A 315 -30.87 -11.18 -31.54
N GLU A 316 -31.00 -12.39 -31.02
CA GLU A 316 -31.99 -12.72 -29.98
C GLU A 316 -31.75 -11.90 -28.70
N LEU A 317 -30.50 -11.84 -28.23
CA LEU A 317 -30.15 -11.03 -27.07
C LEU A 317 -30.39 -9.55 -27.33
N LEU A 318 -30.06 -9.04 -28.52
CA LEU A 318 -30.28 -7.64 -28.88
C LEU A 318 -31.77 -7.29 -28.87
N LYS A 319 -32.65 -8.19 -29.33
CA LYS A 319 -34.10 -8.01 -29.23
C LYS A 319 -34.55 -7.87 -27.78
N THR A 320 -34.08 -8.75 -26.90
CA THR A 320 -34.36 -8.71 -25.46
C THR A 320 -33.92 -7.37 -24.86
N ALA A 321 -32.68 -6.95 -25.12
CA ALA A 321 -32.14 -5.70 -24.58
C ALA A 321 -32.86 -4.45 -25.13
N MET A 322 -33.32 -4.48 -26.38
CA MET A 322 -34.06 -3.39 -27.00
C MET A 322 -35.56 -3.41 -26.70
N GLY A 323 -36.07 -4.44 -26.02
CA GLY A 323 -37.48 -4.58 -25.66
C GLY A 323 -38.41 -4.77 -26.87
N ILE A 324 -37.91 -5.42 -27.93
CA ILE A 324 -38.67 -5.70 -29.16
C ILE A 324 -39.01 -7.20 -29.24
N GLU A 325 -40.26 -7.52 -29.57
CA GLU A 325 -40.78 -8.90 -29.74
C GLU A 325 -40.59 -9.43 -31.16
#